data_AF-A0A2S7WD52-F1
#
_entry.id   AF-A0A2S7WD52-F1
#
_cell.length_a   1.000
_cell.length_b   1.000
_cell.length_c   1.000
_cell.angle_alpha   90.00
_cell.angle_beta   90.00
_cell.angle_gamma   90.00
#
_symmetry.space_group_name_H-M   'P 1'
#
loop_
_entity.id
_entity.type
_entity.pdbx_description
1 polymer ?
#
loop_
_entity_poly.entity_id
_entity_poly.type
_entity_poly.pdbx_seq_one_letter_code
_entity_poly.pdbx_strand_id
1 'polypeptide(L)'
;MSCTENEAHQFSHNEDINQWVNENKIQLLNFERKEIKELDFEKQKAVMRLLPPEKRRKVWAQKINYILQMNLSEAELNHMKYFAEEFKKIDYKAPISDEFSDELYEKVMIGAKKFNWNEEFIYTAFFTVGDVSYSKLNEDLNSNNLTTEGIDPPCVCRYSASCFGYNNTCHKPDKCTVANTDCGVFGTSTCNGYCTDDIFIPN
;
A
#
# COMPACT_ATOMS: atom_id res chain seq x y z
N MET A 1 11.24 -31.72 -10.70
CA MET A 1 10.27 -31.91 -9.60
C MET A 1 9.36 -30.69 -9.59
N SER A 2 8.06 -30.92 -9.65
CA SER A 2 7.01 -29.91 -9.80
C SER A 2 6.75 -29.25 -8.45
N CYS A 3 7.07 -27.96 -8.29
CA CYS A 3 6.73 -27.23 -7.08
C CYS A 3 5.21 -27.01 -6.99
N THR A 4 4.62 -27.40 -5.87
CA THR A 4 3.27 -27.03 -5.41
C THR A 4 3.22 -25.56 -4.95
N GLU A 5 3.78 -24.66 -5.77
CA GLU A 5 4.07 -23.25 -5.44
C GLU A 5 2.82 -22.38 -5.22
N ASN A 6 1.65 -22.81 -5.73
CA ASN A 6 0.46 -21.97 -5.73
C ASN A 6 -0.18 -21.70 -4.35
N GLU A 7 0.04 -22.56 -3.36
CA GLU A 7 -0.48 -22.34 -1.99
C GLU A 7 0.57 -21.70 -1.05
N ALA A 8 1.86 -21.91 -1.34
CA ALA A 8 2.97 -21.57 -0.45
C ALA A 8 3.17 -20.05 -0.24
N HIS A 9 2.72 -19.21 -1.18
CA HIS A 9 2.92 -17.74 -1.12
C HIS A 9 1.69 -16.93 -1.57
N GLN A 10 0.48 -17.46 -1.36
CA GLN A 10 -0.74 -16.79 -1.82
C GLN A 10 -0.90 -15.36 -1.27
N PHE A 11 -0.50 -15.11 -0.03
CA PHE A 11 -0.71 -13.84 0.67
C PHE A 11 0.58 -13.08 0.97
N SER A 12 1.69 -13.80 1.18
CA SER A 12 3.01 -13.23 1.47
C SER A 12 4.14 -14.11 0.94
N HIS A 13 5.26 -13.48 0.58
CA HIS A 13 6.51 -14.18 0.29
C HIS A 13 7.31 -14.52 1.55
N ASN A 14 6.98 -13.89 2.69
CA ASN A 14 7.44 -14.35 3.98
C ASN A 14 6.62 -15.59 4.38
N GLU A 15 7.28 -16.73 4.52
CA GLU A 15 6.65 -18.03 4.79
C GLU A 15 5.86 -18.01 6.11
N ASP A 16 6.43 -17.43 7.18
CA ASP A 16 5.77 -17.35 8.48
C ASP A 16 4.48 -16.53 8.42
N ILE A 17 4.49 -15.40 7.70
CA ILE A 17 3.30 -14.56 7.52
C ILE A 17 2.27 -15.29 6.66
N ASN A 18 2.68 -15.95 5.57
CA ASN A 18 1.76 -16.68 4.70
C ASN A 18 1.11 -17.87 5.45
N GLN A 19 1.90 -18.61 6.23
CA GLN A 19 1.42 -19.69 7.08
C GLN A 19 0.44 -19.15 8.13
N TRP A 20 0.80 -18.07 8.83
CA TRP A 20 -0.08 -17.42 9.80
C TRP A 20 -1.43 -17.01 9.20
N VAL A 21 -1.44 -16.46 7.97
CA VAL A 21 -2.71 -16.12 7.28
C VAL A 21 -3.53 -17.38 6.98
N ASN A 22 -2.89 -18.45 6.51
CA ASN A 22 -3.58 -19.71 6.21
C ASN A 22 -4.19 -20.37 7.46
N GLU A 23 -3.44 -20.39 8.56
CA GLU A 23 -3.89 -20.96 9.84
C GLU A 23 -5.05 -20.16 10.46
N ASN A 24 -5.08 -18.85 10.27
CA ASN A 24 -6.05 -17.95 10.90
C ASN A 24 -7.13 -17.42 9.93
N LYS A 25 -7.22 -18.01 8.73
CA LYS A 25 -8.03 -17.48 7.61
C LYS A 25 -9.46 -17.11 7.98
N ILE A 26 -10.17 -17.99 8.70
CA ILE A 26 -11.57 -17.77 9.11
C ILE A 26 -11.70 -16.55 10.02
N GLN A 27 -10.77 -16.38 10.96
CA GLN A 27 -10.74 -15.23 11.86
C GLN A 27 -10.41 -13.95 11.08
N LEU A 28 -9.36 -13.98 10.25
CA LEU A 28 -8.86 -12.82 9.52
C LEU A 28 -9.88 -12.27 8.50
N LEU A 29 -10.70 -13.14 7.89
CA LEU A 29 -11.79 -12.73 7.00
C LEU A 29 -12.85 -11.84 7.69
N ASN A 30 -12.91 -11.88 9.02
CA ASN A 30 -13.84 -11.08 9.81
C ASN A 30 -13.24 -9.76 10.32
N PHE A 31 -11.94 -9.53 10.14
CA PHE A 31 -11.28 -8.30 10.59
C PHE A 31 -11.87 -7.06 9.90
N GLU A 32 -11.98 -5.98 10.66
CA GLU A 32 -12.26 -4.64 10.16
C GLU A 32 -11.00 -3.76 10.34
N ARG A 33 -11.04 -2.50 9.88
CA ARG A 33 -9.88 -1.61 9.98
C ARG A 33 -9.32 -1.54 11.41
N LYS A 34 -10.18 -1.54 12.43
CA LYS A 34 -9.78 -1.39 13.84
C LYS A 34 -8.94 -2.57 14.34
N GLU A 35 -9.12 -3.78 13.81
CA GLU A 35 -8.28 -4.93 14.12
C GLU A 35 -7.02 -4.92 13.25
N ILE A 36 -7.16 -4.62 11.95
CA ILE A 36 -6.04 -4.68 11.01
C ILE A 36 -4.97 -3.64 11.38
N LYS A 37 -5.37 -2.43 11.80
CA LYS A 37 -4.42 -1.37 12.14
C LYS A 37 -3.47 -1.69 13.29
N GLU A 38 -3.81 -2.67 14.14
CA GLU A 38 -2.99 -3.12 15.27
C GLU A 38 -1.93 -4.15 14.86
N LEU A 39 -1.99 -4.65 13.61
CA LEU A 39 -1.01 -5.57 13.06
C LEU A 39 0.22 -4.81 12.55
N ASP A 40 1.36 -5.49 12.50
CA ASP A 40 2.53 -5.01 11.77
C ASP A 40 2.22 -4.91 10.26
N PHE A 41 2.92 -4.00 9.59
CA PHE A 41 2.63 -3.59 8.21
C PHE A 41 2.54 -4.77 7.23
N GLU A 42 3.47 -5.73 7.31
CA GLU A 42 3.46 -6.88 6.39
C GLU A 42 2.27 -7.81 6.64
N LYS A 43 1.81 -7.97 7.89
CA LYS A 43 0.55 -8.66 8.18
C LYS A 43 -0.67 -7.86 7.76
N GLN A 44 -0.66 -6.52 7.83
CA GLN A 44 -1.75 -5.71 7.28
C GLN A 44 -1.94 -6.00 5.80
N LYS A 45 -0.88 -5.97 5.01
CA LYS A 45 -0.89 -6.30 3.57
C LYS A 45 -1.37 -7.72 3.31
N ALA A 46 -0.86 -8.70 4.07
CA ALA A 46 -1.25 -10.09 3.90
C ALA A 46 -2.74 -10.31 4.20
N VAL A 47 -3.28 -9.66 5.24
CA VAL A 47 -4.73 -9.67 5.55
C VAL A 47 -5.53 -8.98 4.46
N MET A 48 -5.10 -7.81 3.99
CA MET A 48 -5.80 -7.10 2.91
C MET A 48 -5.89 -7.92 1.63
N ARG A 49 -4.82 -8.64 1.25
CA ARG A 49 -4.81 -9.59 0.12
C ARG A 49 -5.75 -10.79 0.32
N LEU A 50 -5.93 -11.24 1.57
CA LEU A 50 -6.88 -12.29 1.91
C LEU A 50 -8.35 -11.81 1.76
N LEU A 51 -8.62 -10.55 2.07
CA LEU A 51 -10.00 -10.05 2.15
C LEU A 51 -10.71 -10.04 0.77
N PRO A 52 -11.99 -10.46 0.72
CA PRO A 52 -12.77 -10.35 -0.50
C PRO A 52 -12.94 -8.87 -0.91
N PRO A 53 -13.17 -8.58 -2.20
CA PRO A 53 -13.28 -7.20 -2.72
C PRO A 53 -14.15 -6.25 -1.90
N GLU A 54 -15.35 -6.70 -1.50
CA GLU A 54 -16.30 -5.87 -0.73
C GLU A 54 -15.76 -5.54 0.68
N LYS A 55 -14.99 -6.44 1.29
CA LYS A 55 -14.35 -6.22 2.59
C LYS A 55 -13.16 -5.27 2.47
N ARG A 56 -12.32 -5.42 1.44
CA ARG A 56 -11.24 -4.45 1.14
C ARG A 56 -11.80 -3.05 0.95
N ARG A 57 -12.86 -2.91 0.15
CA ARG A 57 -13.57 -1.63 -0.03
C ARG A 57 -14.07 -1.06 1.29
N LYS A 58 -14.66 -1.88 2.17
CA LYS A 58 -15.13 -1.45 3.49
C LYS A 58 -13.98 -0.91 4.35
N VAL A 59 -12.84 -1.61 4.39
CA VAL A 59 -11.66 -1.21 5.18
C VAL A 59 -11.09 0.11 4.66
N TRP A 60 -10.92 0.28 3.36
CA TRP A 60 -10.43 1.53 2.78
C TRP A 60 -11.44 2.69 2.94
N ALA A 61 -12.75 2.43 2.85
CA ALA A 61 -13.75 3.43 3.17
C ALA A 61 -13.67 3.89 4.64
N GLN A 62 -13.44 2.97 5.58
CA GLN A 62 -13.19 3.31 6.98
C GLN A 62 -11.93 4.16 7.15
N LYS A 63 -10.86 3.89 6.38
CA LYS A 63 -9.63 4.70 6.36
C LYS A 63 -9.88 6.11 5.84
N ILE A 64 -10.56 6.26 4.70
CA ILE A 64 -10.89 7.58 4.12
C ILE A 64 -11.74 8.39 5.10
N ASN A 65 -12.78 7.80 5.69
CA ASN A 65 -13.61 8.47 6.67
C ASN A 65 -12.82 8.92 7.90
N TYR A 66 -11.89 8.08 8.37
CA TYR A 66 -10.97 8.45 9.45
C TYR A 66 -10.11 9.66 9.08
N ILE A 67 -9.52 9.70 7.87
CA ILE A 67 -8.72 10.85 7.40
C ILE A 67 -9.56 12.12 7.34
N LEU A 68 -10.78 12.04 6.82
CA LEU A 68 -11.70 13.19 6.72
C LEU A 68 -12.16 13.72 8.09
N GLN A 69 -11.99 12.95 9.16
CA GLN A 69 -12.29 13.34 10.54
C GLN A 69 -11.05 13.85 11.31
N MET A 70 -9.86 13.77 10.71
CA MET A 70 -8.65 14.33 11.30
C MET A 70 -8.71 15.86 11.34
N ASN A 71 -7.92 16.47 12.23
CA ASN A 71 -7.81 17.92 12.35
C ASN A 71 -6.91 18.53 11.26
N LEU A 72 -7.29 18.33 9.99
CA LEU A 72 -6.63 18.92 8.82
C LEU A 72 -7.13 20.35 8.59
N SER A 73 -6.34 21.17 7.89
CA SER A 73 -6.84 22.46 7.42
C SER A 73 -8.01 22.28 6.44
N GLU A 74 -8.86 23.30 6.28
CA GLU A 74 -9.97 23.26 5.32
C GLU A 74 -9.49 22.97 3.89
N ALA A 75 -8.34 23.51 3.50
CA ALA A 75 -7.74 23.29 2.19
C ALA A 75 -7.27 21.83 2.01
N GLU A 76 -6.66 21.23 3.03
CA GLU A 76 -6.28 19.81 3.02
C GLU A 76 -7.51 18.91 3.01
N LEU A 77 -8.53 19.23 3.82
CA LEU A 77 -9.76 18.47 3.86
C LEU A 77 -10.47 18.48 2.49
N ASN A 78 -10.52 19.64 1.83
CA ASN A 78 -11.07 19.75 0.48
C ASN A 78 -10.24 18.95 -0.54
N HIS A 79 -8.92 18.87 -0.36
CA HIS A 79 -8.07 17.98 -1.17
C HIS A 79 -8.36 16.50 -0.89
N MET A 80 -8.59 16.12 0.38
CA MET A 80 -8.94 14.74 0.75
C MET A 80 -10.33 14.31 0.26
N LYS A 81 -11.28 15.26 0.12
CA LYS A 81 -12.59 14.96 -0.46
C LYS A 81 -12.51 14.47 -1.91
N TYR A 82 -11.53 14.92 -2.69
CA TYR A 82 -11.30 14.38 -4.04
C TYR A 82 -11.11 12.85 -3.98
N PHE A 83 -10.25 12.37 -3.08
CA PHE A 83 -10.02 10.93 -2.92
C PHE A 83 -11.27 10.19 -2.48
N ALA A 84 -12.10 10.78 -1.62
CA ALA A 84 -13.36 10.18 -1.21
C ALA A 84 -14.37 10.06 -2.36
N GLU A 85 -14.40 11.02 -3.28
CA GLU A 85 -15.24 10.97 -4.48
C GLU A 85 -14.70 9.96 -5.50
N GLU A 86 -13.41 10.00 -5.79
CA GLU A 86 -12.76 9.06 -6.72
C GLU A 86 -12.82 7.62 -6.22
N PHE A 87 -12.75 7.42 -4.89
CA PHE A 87 -12.89 6.10 -4.29
C PHE A 87 -14.21 5.40 -4.62
N LYS A 88 -15.28 6.16 -4.92
CA LYS A 88 -16.57 5.59 -5.33
C LYS A 88 -16.50 4.86 -6.67
N LYS A 89 -15.51 5.18 -7.51
CA LYS A 89 -15.28 4.57 -8.84
C LYS A 89 -14.47 3.28 -8.77
N ILE A 90 -13.84 2.97 -7.63
CA ILE A 90 -13.00 1.78 -7.47
C ILE A 90 -13.86 0.53 -7.28
N ASP A 91 -13.61 -0.48 -8.11
CA ASP A 91 -14.11 -1.84 -7.94
C ASP A 91 -12.95 -2.80 -7.68
N TYR A 92 -12.81 -3.28 -6.44
CA TYR A 92 -11.74 -4.22 -6.06
C TYR A 92 -11.85 -5.62 -6.68
N LYS A 93 -12.89 -5.90 -7.48
CA LYS A 93 -12.98 -7.15 -8.27
C LYS A 93 -11.99 -7.17 -9.43
N ALA A 94 -11.54 -6.00 -9.90
CA ALA A 94 -10.54 -5.86 -10.95
C ALA A 94 -9.53 -4.75 -10.60
N PRO A 95 -8.31 -4.78 -11.14
CA PRO A 95 -7.42 -3.63 -11.07
C PRO A 95 -8.03 -2.41 -11.75
N ILE A 96 -7.74 -1.22 -11.23
CA ILE A 96 -8.05 0.02 -11.96
C ILE A 96 -7.14 0.18 -13.18
N SER A 97 -7.52 1.06 -14.12
CA SER A 97 -6.68 1.38 -15.27
C SER A 97 -5.39 2.05 -14.84
N ASP A 98 -4.36 1.90 -15.67
CA ASP A 98 -3.07 2.56 -15.47
C ASP A 98 -3.22 4.08 -15.37
N GLU A 99 -4.01 4.67 -16.27
CA GLU A 99 -4.30 6.11 -16.29
C GLU A 99 -4.95 6.60 -14.98
N PHE A 100 -5.94 5.86 -14.45
CA PHE A 100 -6.59 6.26 -13.20
C PHE A 100 -5.66 6.08 -11.99
N SER A 101 -4.83 5.04 -11.99
CA SER A 101 -3.80 4.85 -10.97
C SER A 101 -2.80 6.00 -10.96
N ASP A 102 -2.40 6.50 -12.13
CA ASP A 102 -1.47 7.62 -12.27
C ASP A 102 -2.11 8.92 -11.80
N GLU A 103 -3.38 9.16 -12.15
CA GLU A 103 -4.13 10.35 -11.70
C GLU A 103 -4.20 10.43 -10.16
N LEU A 104 -4.54 9.31 -9.49
CA LEU A 104 -4.58 9.24 -8.03
C LEU A 104 -3.21 9.56 -7.42
N TYR A 105 -2.14 8.99 -7.97
CA TYR A 105 -0.79 9.24 -7.50
C TYR A 105 -0.35 10.68 -7.70
N GLU A 106 -0.58 11.26 -8.88
CA GLU A 106 -0.31 12.68 -9.14
C GLU A 106 -1.04 13.59 -8.16
N LYS A 107 -2.28 13.25 -7.78
CA LYS A 107 -3.03 14.00 -6.78
C LYS A 107 -2.46 13.89 -5.38
N VAL A 108 -1.89 12.74 -5.02
CA VAL A 108 -1.13 12.60 -3.77
C VAL A 108 0.07 13.55 -3.80
N MET A 109 0.85 13.56 -4.88
CA MET A 109 2.06 14.39 -5.00
C MET A 109 1.77 15.89 -5.04
N ILE A 110 0.68 16.31 -5.70
CA ILE A 110 0.22 17.70 -5.66
C ILE A 110 -0.13 18.12 -4.24
N GLY A 111 -0.85 17.27 -3.49
CA GLY A 111 -1.18 17.53 -2.09
C GLY A 111 0.08 17.61 -1.22
N ALA A 112 1.00 16.65 -1.38
CA ALA A 112 2.25 16.60 -0.64
C ALA A 112 3.05 17.90 -0.78
N LYS A 113 3.23 18.38 -2.02
CA LYS A 113 3.92 19.64 -2.30
C LYS A 113 3.16 20.87 -1.79
N LYS A 114 1.83 20.88 -1.92
CA LYS A 114 1.01 22.04 -1.54
C LYS A 114 0.91 22.23 -0.03
N PHE A 115 0.88 21.13 0.71
CA PHE A 115 0.61 21.12 2.15
C PHE A 115 1.84 20.72 2.99
N ASN A 116 2.99 20.53 2.34
CA ASN A 116 4.23 20.07 2.96
C ASN A 116 4.03 18.78 3.78
N TRP A 117 3.33 17.81 3.21
CA TRP A 117 3.23 16.49 3.82
C TRP A 117 4.58 15.79 3.75
N ASN A 118 4.99 15.17 4.84
CA ASN A 118 6.16 14.32 4.85
C ASN A 118 5.82 12.92 4.31
N GLU A 119 6.87 12.14 4.05
CA GLU A 119 6.74 10.78 3.53
C GLU A 119 5.94 9.90 4.48
N GLU A 120 6.11 10.05 5.79
CA GLU A 120 5.37 9.29 6.81
C GLU A 120 3.85 9.53 6.73
N PHE A 121 3.42 10.78 6.57
CA PHE A 121 2.01 11.11 6.38
C PHE A 121 1.49 10.46 5.11
N ILE A 122 2.18 10.64 3.99
CA ILE A 122 1.72 10.15 2.70
C ILE A 122 1.62 8.62 2.73
N TYR A 123 2.66 7.97 3.25
CA TYR A 123 2.72 6.53 3.49
C TYR A 123 1.54 6.05 4.32
N THR A 124 1.40 6.60 5.54
CA THR A 124 0.38 6.14 6.47
C THR A 124 -1.03 6.49 5.99
N ALA A 125 -1.24 7.59 5.27
CA ALA A 125 -2.55 8.01 4.77
C ALA A 125 -3.04 7.18 3.58
N PHE A 126 -2.18 6.91 2.59
CA PHE A 126 -2.62 6.39 1.29
C PHE A 126 -2.25 4.93 1.04
N PHE A 127 -1.23 4.40 1.72
CA PHE A 127 -0.66 3.09 1.41
C PHE A 127 -0.78 2.09 2.56
N THR A 128 -1.30 2.51 3.71
CA THR A 128 -1.55 1.63 4.85
C THR A 128 -2.97 1.81 5.39
N VAL A 129 -3.49 0.78 6.05
CA VAL A 129 -4.79 0.84 6.74
C VAL A 129 -4.65 1.29 8.21
N GLY A 130 -3.41 1.42 8.69
CA GLY A 130 -3.02 1.90 10.02
C GLY A 130 -3.55 3.29 10.38
N ASP A 131 -3.20 3.80 11.55
CA ASP A 131 -3.46 5.20 11.90
C ASP A 131 -2.51 6.14 11.14
N VAL A 132 -2.93 7.39 10.90
CA VAL A 132 -2.10 8.36 10.18
C VAL A 132 -1.21 9.10 11.17
N SER A 133 0.10 9.07 10.91
CA SER A 133 1.04 9.94 11.61
C SER A 133 1.05 11.30 10.91
N TYR A 134 0.58 12.33 11.62
CA TYR A 134 0.56 13.70 11.10
C TYR A 134 1.60 14.54 11.84
N SER A 135 2.86 14.36 11.47
CA SER A 135 3.93 15.28 11.82
C SER A 135 4.07 16.29 10.68
N LYS A 136 3.74 17.56 10.93
CA LYS A 136 4.19 18.62 10.02
C LYS A 136 5.71 18.60 10.02
N LEU A 137 6.34 18.76 8.85
CA LEU A 137 7.78 18.99 8.73
C LEU A 137 8.16 20.18 9.63
N ASN A 138 8.55 19.90 10.87
CA ASN A 138 9.59 20.65 11.50
C ASN A 138 10.87 20.19 10.83
N GLU A 139 11.63 21.15 10.32
CA GLU A 139 12.97 20.97 9.80
C GLU A 139 13.77 20.05 10.73
N ASP A 140 14.59 19.19 10.14
CA ASP A 140 15.41 18.12 10.75
C ASP A 140 14.77 16.73 10.83
N LEU A 141 14.72 16.04 9.69
CA LEU A 141 14.98 14.60 9.69
C LEU A 141 15.94 14.25 8.56
N ASN A 142 17.22 14.14 8.95
CA ASN A 142 18.23 13.38 8.22
C ASN A 142 17.70 11.98 7.92
N SER A 143 17.99 11.53 6.71
CA SER A 143 17.80 10.19 6.18
C SER A 143 17.96 9.09 7.25
N ASN A 144 16.86 8.48 7.67
CA ASN A 144 16.90 7.17 8.29
C ASN A 144 16.57 6.16 7.21
N ASN A 145 17.64 5.48 6.75
CA ASN A 145 17.58 4.36 5.84
C ASN A 145 16.70 3.26 6.45
N LEU A 146 15.56 2.98 5.82
CA LEU A 146 14.84 1.74 6.03
C LEU A 146 15.72 0.62 5.47
N THR A 147 16.24 -0.23 6.35
CA THR A 147 17.02 -1.40 5.98
C THR A 147 16.09 -2.46 5.36
N THR A 148 16.31 -2.78 4.10
CA THR A 148 15.77 -3.96 3.45
C THR A 148 16.72 -5.13 3.67
N GLU A 149 16.34 -6.09 4.53
CA GLU A 149 17.05 -7.37 4.61
C GLU A 149 16.72 -8.22 3.38
N GLY A 150 17.77 -8.77 2.77
CA GLY A 150 17.74 -9.45 1.49
C GLY A 150 16.95 -10.76 1.50
N ILE A 151 15.90 -10.78 0.68
CA ILE A 151 15.27 -11.94 0.06
C ILE A 151 14.95 -11.49 -1.37
N ASP A 152 15.22 -12.31 -2.39
CA ASP A 152 14.95 -12.00 -3.81
C ASP A 152 13.63 -11.20 -3.93
N PRO A 153 13.64 -9.96 -4.48
CA PRO A 153 12.51 -9.07 -4.29
C PRO A 153 11.30 -9.69 -4.99
N PRO A 154 10.20 -9.96 -4.27
CA PRO A 154 8.94 -10.29 -4.92
C PRO A 154 8.43 -9.06 -5.64
N CYS A 155 7.62 -9.23 -6.68
CA CYS A 155 7.10 -8.08 -7.40
C CYS A 155 6.23 -7.20 -6.50
N VAL A 156 6.75 -6.06 -6.07
CA VAL A 156 6.06 -5.12 -5.19
C VAL A 156 5.52 -3.91 -5.96
N CYS A 157 6.09 -3.56 -7.11
CA CYS A 157 5.97 -2.21 -7.62
C CYS A 157 4.87 -2.00 -8.68
N ARG A 158 3.88 -1.19 -8.30
CA ARG A 158 3.58 0.16 -8.82
C ARG A 158 2.99 0.91 -7.64
N TYR A 159 3.57 2.06 -7.25
CA TYR A 159 3.08 2.85 -6.11
C TYR A 159 2.94 2.04 -4.81
N SER A 160 3.81 1.05 -4.58
CA SER A 160 3.88 0.43 -3.27
C SER A 160 4.54 1.40 -2.29
N ALA A 161 4.20 1.20 -1.03
CA ALA A 161 4.73 1.94 0.09
C ALA A 161 6.29 1.88 0.16
N SER A 162 6.91 0.80 -0.32
CA SER A 162 8.37 0.63 -0.43
C SER A 162 9.03 1.43 -1.56
N CYS A 163 8.28 1.87 -2.58
CA CYS A 163 8.80 2.67 -3.69
C CYS A 163 8.51 4.17 -3.53
N PHE A 164 8.06 4.61 -2.35
CA PHE A 164 7.73 6.00 -2.09
C PHE A 164 9.01 6.82 -1.88
N GLY A 165 9.64 7.24 -2.96
CA GLY A 165 10.80 8.13 -2.96
C GLY A 165 10.84 8.95 -4.26
N TYR A 166 11.23 10.22 -4.17
CA TYR A 166 11.23 11.15 -5.31
C TYR A 166 12.11 10.70 -6.50
N ASN A 167 13.03 9.77 -6.27
CA ASN A 167 13.95 9.21 -7.27
C ASN A 167 13.68 7.75 -7.62
N ASN A 168 12.61 7.13 -7.07
CA ASN A 168 12.43 5.69 -7.16
C ASN A 168 11.61 5.35 -8.40
N THR A 169 12.26 4.77 -9.42
CA THR A 169 11.59 4.25 -10.61
C THR A 169 11.17 2.80 -10.43
N CYS A 170 9.94 2.51 -10.85
CA CYS A 170 9.37 1.18 -10.88
C CYS A 170 9.86 0.42 -12.10
N HIS A 171 10.70 -0.59 -11.92
CA HIS A 171 11.11 -1.48 -13.02
C HIS A 171 10.15 -2.66 -13.12
N LYS A 172 9.57 -2.87 -14.30
CA LYS A 172 8.68 -4.00 -14.62
C LYS A 172 9.44 -5.05 -15.43
N PRO A 173 10.03 -6.09 -14.82
CA PRO A 173 10.71 -7.15 -15.58
C PRO A 173 9.72 -8.15 -16.17
N ASP A 174 10.11 -8.77 -17.28
CA ASP A 174 9.30 -9.75 -18.03
C ASP A 174 8.87 -10.97 -17.21
N LYS A 175 9.60 -11.28 -16.12
CA LYS A 175 9.36 -12.46 -15.25
C LYS A 175 8.55 -12.15 -14.00
N CYS A 176 7.98 -10.95 -13.93
CA CYS A 176 7.19 -10.57 -12.79
C CYS A 176 5.84 -11.28 -12.78
N THR A 177 5.68 -12.29 -11.93
CA THR A 177 4.37 -12.92 -11.70
C THR A 177 3.48 -11.96 -10.93
N VAL A 178 2.38 -11.54 -11.54
CA VAL A 178 1.40 -10.58 -11.01
C VAL A 178 0.75 -11.17 -9.76
N ALA A 179 1.35 -10.91 -8.60
CA ALA A 179 0.87 -11.39 -7.32
C ALA A 179 -0.04 -10.32 -6.70
N ASN A 180 -1.32 -10.38 -7.07
CA ASN A 180 -2.43 -9.79 -6.33
C ASN A 180 -2.59 -8.26 -6.38
N THR A 181 -3.82 -7.82 -6.13
CA THR A 181 -4.24 -6.41 -6.06
C THR A 181 -4.22 -5.96 -4.60
N ASP A 182 -3.18 -5.23 -4.19
CA ASP A 182 -3.14 -4.45 -2.94
C ASP A 182 -1.95 -3.46 -2.94
N CYS A 183 -1.53 -3.03 -4.13
CA CYS A 183 -0.50 -2.00 -4.30
C CYS A 183 -1.15 -0.67 -4.71
N GLY A 184 -0.43 0.44 -4.64
CA GLY A 184 -0.97 1.75 -5.00
C GLY A 184 -1.87 2.40 -3.98
N VAL A 185 -2.35 3.59 -4.34
CA VAL A 185 -3.19 4.43 -3.47
C VAL A 185 -4.46 3.64 -3.11
N PHE A 186 -4.65 3.37 -1.83
CA PHE A 186 -5.72 2.52 -1.31
C PHE A 186 -5.75 1.10 -1.90
N GLY A 187 -4.60 0.53 -2.25
CA GLY A 187 -4.48 -0.86 -2.69
C GLY A 187 -5.17 -1.17 -4.02
N THR A 188 -5.30 -0.19 -4.91
CA THR A 188 -6.06 -0.30 -6.16
C THR A 188 -5.31 -0.93 -7.34
N SER A 189 -3.99 -0.98 -7.24
CA SER A 189 -3.09 -1.27 -8.35
C SER A 189 -2.48 -2.67 -8.20
N THR A 190 -2.07 -3.24 -9.33
CA THR A 190 -1.33 -4.50 -9.36
C THR A 190 0.10 -4.29 -8.90
N CYS A 191 0.62 -5.25 -8.16
CA CYS A 191 2.04 -5.31 -7.79
C CYS A 191 2.80 -5.98 -8.95
N ASN A 192 3.48 -5.21 -9.82
CA ASN A 192 4.06 -5.74 -11.06
C ASN A 192 5.50 -5.28 -11.37
N GLY A 193 6.31 -4.97 -10.35
CA GLY A 193 7.69 -4.53 -10.55
C GLY A 193 8.56 -4.53 -9.30
N TYR A 194 9.74 -3.94 -9.39
CA TYR A 194 10.68 -3.72 -8.28
C TYR A 194 11.01 -2.23 -8.14
N CYS A 195 11.28 -1.76 -6.92
CA CYS A 195 11.82 -0.41 -6.71
C CYS A 195 13.32 -0.41 -7.08
N THR A 196 13.83 0.70 -7.62
CA THR A 196 15.24 0.85 -8.02
C THR A 196 16.23 0.62 -6.89
N ASP A 197 15.88 1.03 -5.67
CA ASP A 197 16.72 0.86 -4.48
C ASP A 197 16.77 -0.59 -3.98
N ASP A 198 15.87 -1.46 -4.45
CA ASP A 198 15.86 -2.89 -4.12
C ASP A 198 16.76 -3.73 -5.05
N ILE A 199 17.33 -3.11 -6.10
CA ILE A 199 18.22 -3.79 -7.05
C ILE A 199 19.66 -3.65 -6.57
N PHE A 200 20.13 -4.62 -5.78
CA PHE A 200 21.57 -4.87 -5.70
C PHE A 200 22.04 -5.32 -7.09
N ILE A 201 22.79 -4.47 -7.79
CA ILE A 201 23.51 -4.88 -9.00
C ILE A 201 24.84 -5.47 -8.51
N PRO A 202 25.02 -6.80 -8.49
CA PRO A 202 26.35 -7.35 -8.29
C PRO A 202 27.16 -6.99 -9.54
N ASN A 203 28.28 -6.28 -9.34
CA ASN A 203 29.33 -6.16 -10.35
C ASN A 203 29.93 -7.53 -10.65
#